data_AF-A0A5B1CMQ4-F1
#
_entry.id   AF-A0A5B1CMQ4-F1
#
_cell.length_a   1.000
_cell.length_b   1.000
_cell.length_c   1.000
_cell.angle_alpha   90.00
_cell.angle_beta   90.00
_cell.angle_gamma   90.00
#
_symmetry.space_group_name_H-M   'P 1'
#
loop_
_entity.id
_entity.type
_entity.pdbx_description
1 polymer ?
#
loop_
_entity_poly.entity_id
_entity_poly.type
_entity_poly.pdbx_seq_one_letter_code
_entity_poly.pdbx_strand_id
1 'polypeptide(L)'
;MPIQVTCPKCLKRFQVSDKFAGKTGPCPSCKNQIKVPEKGEEVKIHAPDDGAPKDRTGKSVLKPIKRQETDVTRKGLFITIGAIVAVVAVAVGLRISGGVPHWSVLAAMAVAIAPPLVWAGYKFVQDSELAPYVGSELRNRVLICGVLFAALWLLYAFIPSYLFDLESPSEMSFLYFGIIISVMLVMGAFVSVATFELEFPSGLAHAGLYFIATILLAVISGVTLATAAP
;
A
#
# COMPACT_ATOMS: atom_id res chain seq x y z
N MET A 1 1.26 -32.91 -27.96
CA MET A 1 1.51 -31.64 -28.66
C MET A 1 1.51 -31.91 -30.17
N PRO A 2 1.31 -30.89 -31.02
CA PRO A 2 1.50 -31.02 -32.46
C PRO A 2 2.94 -30.66 -32.84
N ILE A 3 3.61 -31.52 -33.62
CA ILE A 3 4.96 -31.28 -34.17
C ILE A 3 4.80 -30.47 -35.46
N GLN A 4 5.47 -29.32 -35.55
CA GLN A 4 5.57 -28.56 -36.80
C GLN A 4 6.64 -29.17 -37.70
N VAL A 5 6.24 -29.63 -38.88
CA VAL A 5 7.13 -30.23 -39.87
C VAL A 5 7.14 -29.37 -41.13
N THR A 6 8.33 -29.12 -41.67
CA THR A 6 8.52 -28.45 -42.96
C THR A 6 8.90 -29.48 -44.01
N CYS A 7 8.14 -29.57 -45.11
CA CYS A 7 8.46 -30.51 -46.19
C CYS A 7 9.69 -30.01 -46.98
N PRO A 8 10.71 -30.85 -47.26
CA PRO A 8 11.89 -30.44 -48.02
C PRO A 8 11.61 -30.18 -49.51
N LYS A 9 10.50 -30.72 -50.06
CA LYS A 9 10.17 -30.60 -51.49
C LYS A 9 9.27 -29.41 -51.82
N CYS A 10 8.24 -29.16 -51.00
CA CYS A 10 7.28 -28.08 -51.25
C CYS A 10 7.35 -26.94 -50.25
N LEU A 11 8.23 -27.03 -49.24
CA LEU A 11 8.50 -26.03 -48.20
C LEU A 11 7.28 -25.61 -47.36
N LYS A 12 6.12 -26.24 -47.57
CA LYS A 12 4.93 -26.01 -46.75
C LYS A 12 5.14 -26.60 -45.35
N ARG A 13 4.77 -25.78 -44.36
CA ARG A 13 4.76 -26.15 -42.94
C ARG A 13 3.39 -26.70 -42.58
N PHE A 14 3.36 -27.79 -41.82
CA PHE A 14 2.11 -28.37 -41.34
C PHE A 14 2.32 -29.04 -39.99
N GLN A 15 1.22 -29.22 -39.26
CA GLN A 15 1.23 -29.81 -37.93
C GLN A 15 0.84 -31.28 -38.00
N VAL A 16 1.66 -32.15 -37.41
CA VAL A 16 1.40 -33.59 -37.27
C VAL A 16 1.32 -33.95 -35.80
N SER A 17 0.45 -34.89 -35.44
CA SER A 17 0.33 -35.34 -34.05
C SER A 17 1.61 -36.04 -33.60
N ASP A 18 1.98 -35.90 -32.32
CA ASP A 18 3.13 -36.58 -31.69
C ASP A 18 3.20 -38.11 -31.94
N LYS A 19 2.08 -38.76 -32.25
CA LYS A 19 2.03 -40.21 -32.55
C LYS A 19 2.84 -40.62 -33.79
N PHE A 20 3.18 -39.64 -34.64
CA PHE A 20 3.97 -39.83 -35.85
C PHE A 20 5.43 -39.40 -35.69
N ALA A 21 5.87 -39.01 -34.50
CA ALA A 21 7.28 -38.70 -34.23
C ALA A 21 8.20 -39.86 -34.66
N GLY A 22 9.27 -39.54 -35.39
CA GLY A 22 10.24 -40.53 -35.90
C GLY A 22 9.76 -41.40 -37.08
N LYS A 23 8.48 -41.33 -37.46
CA LYS A 23 7.91 -42.14 -38.55
C LYS A 23 8.00 -41.43 -39.89
N THR A 24 8.08 -42.21 -40.97
CA THR A 24 8.00 -41.71 -42.35
C THR A 24 6.54 -41.69 -42.82
N GLY A 25 6.14 -40.62 -43.51
CA GLY A 25 4.80 -40.46 -44.03
C GLY A 25 4.75 -39.51 -45.24
N PRO A 26 3.69 -39.58 -46.06
CA PRO A 26 3.53 -38.69 -47.21
C PRO A 26 3.17 -37.27 -46.77
N CYS A 27 3.77 -36.26 -47.41
CA CYS A 27 3.39 -34.87 -47.23
C CYS A 27 1.96 -34.63 -47.75
N PRO A 28 1.07 -33.94 -46.99
CA PRO A 28 -0.31 -33.71 -47.40
C PRO A 28 -0.44 -32.84 -48.66
N SER A 29 0.56 -32.02 -49.00
CA SER A 29 0.49 -31.13 -50.17
C SER A 29 1.17 -31.67 -51.43
N CYS A 30 2.22 -32.48 -51.33
CA CYS A 30 2.98 -32.95 -52.50
C CYS A 30 3.20 -34.46 -52.54
N LYS A 31 2.64 -35.20 -51.57
CA LYS A 31 2.71 -36.66 -51.40
C LYS A 31 4.12 -37.26 -51.29
N ASN A 32 5.15 -36.42 -51.27
CA ASN A 32 6.53 -36.86 -51.09
C ASN A 32 6.71 -37.49 -49.70
N GLN A 33 7.43 -38.61 -49.60
CA GLN A 33 7.74 -39.23 -48.32
C GLN A 33 8.69 -38.33 -47.52
N ILE A 34 8.32 -38.01 -46.28
CA ILE A 34 9.13 -37.23 -45.36
C ILE A 34 9.23 -37.97 -44.02
N LYS A 35 10.37 -37.84 -43.34
CA LYS A 35 10.54 -38.34 -41.97
C LYS A 35 10.13 -37.23 -40.99
N VAL A 36 9.21 -37.54 -40.08
CA VAL A 36 8.84 -36.61 -39.00
C VAL A 36 9.95 -36.64 -37.94
N PRO A 37 10.43 -35.47 -37.47
CA PRO A 37 11.44 -35.41 -36.40
C PRO A 37 11.02 -36.18 -35.16
N GLU A 38 12.01 -36.70 -34.42
CA GLU A 38 11.75 -37.37 -33.16
C GLU A 38 11.36 -36.35 -32.08
N LYS A 39 10.56 -36.80 -31.11
CA LYS A 39 9.99 -35.95 -30.06
C LYS A 39 11.04 -35.24 -29.17
N GLY A 40 12.33 -35.60 -29.30
CA GLY A 40 13.45 -35.02 -28.55
C GLY A 40 14.25 -33.95 -29.31
N GLU A 41 14.01 -33.74 -30.61
CA GLU A 41 14.68 -32.71 -31.40
C GLU A 41 13.96 -31.35 -31.27
N GLU A 42 13.63 -30.98 -30.03
CA GLU A 42 13.27 -29.60 -29.74
C GLU A 42 14.52 -28.75 -29.93
N VAL A 43 14.43 -27.75 -30.80
CA VAL A 43 15.44 -26.70 -30.91
C VAL A 43 15.46 -25.98 -29.56
N LYS A 44 16.35 -26.43 -28.67
CA LYS A 44 16.70 -25.71 -27.46
C LYS A 44 17.39 -24.43 -27.90
N ILE A 45 16.59 -23.36 -28.03
CA ILE A 45 17.12 -22.01 -28.20
C ILE A 45 17.84 -21.69 -26.89
N HIS A 46 19.14 -21.93 -26.87
CA HIS A 46 19.99 -21.45 -25.80
C HIS A 46 19.96 -19.93 -25.89
N ALA A 47 19.36 -19.28 -24.88
CA ALA A 47 19.54 -17.85 -24.72
C ALA A 47 21.05 -17.57 -24.70
N PRO A 48 21.53 -16.53 -25.41
CA PRO A 48 22.94 -16.16 -25.36
C PRO A 48 23.37 -16.03 -23.90
N ASP A 49 24.44 -16.73 -23.53
CA ASP A 49 25.03 -16.54 -22.20
C ASP A 49 25.45 -15.08 -22.10
N ASP A 50 25.06 -14.42 -21.02
CA ASP A 50 25.20 -12.96 -20.86
C ASP A 50 26.66 -12.52 -20.70
N GLY A 51 27.62 -13.46 -20.78
CA GLY A 51 29.07 -13.22 -20.71
C GLY A 51 29.55 -12.60 -19.40
N ALA A 52 28.62 -12.37 -18.47
CA ALA A 52 28.86 -11.68 -17.23
C ALA A 52 29.46 -12.66 -16.20
N PRO A 53 30.42 -12.21 -15.39
CA PRO A 53 30.88 -12.95 -14.22
C PRO A 53 29.68 -13.40 -13.37
N LYS A 54 29.63 -14.68 -13.03
CA LYS A 54 28.56 -15.27 -12.20
C LYS A 54 29.04 -15.37 -10.75
N ASP A 55 28.13 -15.15 -9.82
CA ASP A 55 28.40 -15.35 -8.39
C ASP A 55 28.41 -16.85 -8.00
N ARG A 56 28.69 -17.14 -6.72
CA ARG A 56 28.64 -18.52 -6.18
C ARG A 56 27.27 -19.21 -6.33
N THR A 57 26.21 -18.45 -6.59
CA THR A 57 24.85 -18.95 -6.80
C THR A 57 24.47 -19.04 -8.29
N GLY A 58 25.40 -18.74 -9.20
CA GLY A 58 25.20 -18.79 -10.65
C GLY A 58 24.49 -17.58 -11.24
N LYS A 59 24.30 -16.50 -10.46
CA LYS A 59 23.63 -15.27 -10.90
C LYS A 59 24.65 -14.31 -11.50
N SER A 60 24.34 -13.70 -12.63
CA SER A 60 25.22 -12.71 -13.26
C SER A 60 25.37 -11.47 -12.38
N VAL A 61 26.62 -11.16 -12.02
CA VAL A 61 27.01 -10.06 -11.12
C VAL A 61 26.77 -8.70 -11.78
N LEU A 62 26.92 -8.62 -13.11
CA LEU A 62 26.74 -7.39 -13.87
C LEU A 62 25.28 -7.10 -14.24
N LYS A 63 24.34 -7.96 -13.83
CA LYS A 63 22.93 -7.72 -14.09
C LYS A 63 22.46 -6.53 -13.26
N PRO A 64 21.85 -5.50 -13.88
CA PRO A 64 21.31 -4.37 -13.13
C PRO A 64 20.39 -4.86 -12.01
N ILE A 65 20.52 -4.24 -10.84
CA ILE A 65 19.68 -4.56 -9.69
C ILE A 65 18.23 -4.28 -10.12
N LYS A 66 17.45 -5.35 -10.23
CA LYS A 66 16.04 -5.22 -10.62
C LYS A 66 15.30 -4.54 -9.48
N ARG A 67 14.51 -3.51 -9.82
CA ARG A 67 13.59 -2.85 -8.91
C ARG A 67 12.77 -3.91 -8.16
N GLN A 68 12.85 -3.88 -6.84
CA GLN A 68 12.05 -4.72 -5.98
C GLN A 68 10.88 -3.85 -5.49
N GLU A 69 9.72 -4.00 -6.13
CA GLU A 69 8.50 -3.34 -5.68
C GLU A 69 8.25 -3.73 -4.23
N THR A 70 8.02 -2.74 -3.37
CA THR A 70 7.63 -3.05 -2.00
C THR A 70 6.20 -3.56 -2.01
N ASP A 71 6.07 -4.88 -2.05
CA ASP A 71 4.77 -5.52 -1.97
C ASP A 71 4.16 -5.20 -0.60
N VAL A 72 2.95 -4.64 -0.61
CA VAL A 72 2.19 -4.38 0.61
C VAL A 72 2.00 -5.73 1.28
N THR A 73 2.71 -5.95 2.40
CA THR A 73 2.71 -7.28 3.02
C THR A 73 1.28 -7.63 3.40
N ARG A 74 0.73 -8.74 2.87
CA ARG A 74 -0.66 -9.17 3.14
C ARG A 74 -1.01 -9.10 4.62
N LYS A 75 -0.08 -9.50 5.49
CA LYS A 75 -0.21 -9.39 6.95
C LYS A 75 -0.44 -7.95 7.42
N GLY A 76 0.39 -7.00 6.96
CA GLY A 76 0.24 -5.58 7.29
C GLY A 76 -1.09 -5.02 6.82
N LEU A 77 -1.51 -5.36 5.59
CA LEU A 77 -2.82 -4.96 5.07
C LEU A 77 -3.97 -5.47 5.94
N PHE A 78 -3.98 -6.76 6.29
CA PHE A 78 -5.03 -7.33 7.15
C PHE A 78 -5.02 -6.73 8.56
N ILE A 79 -3.84 -6.43 9.13
CA ILE A 79 -3.73 -5.76 10.43
C ILE A 79 -4.33 -4.36 10.37
N THR A 80 -3.99 -3.57 9.34
CA THR A 80 -4.53 -2.22 9.16
C THR A 80 -6.05 -2.24 8.99
N ILE A 81 -6.57 -3.10 8.12
CA ILE A 81 -8.02 -3.24 7.90
C ILE A 81 -8.71 -3.69 9.20
N GLY A 82 -8.16 -4.70 9.88
CA GLY A 82 -8.71 -5.20 11.15
C GLY A 82 -8.74 -4.13 12.24
N ALA A 83 -7.68 -3.33 12.37
CA ALA A 83 -7.62 -2.24 13.33
C ALA A 83 -8.64 -1.14 13.03
N ILE A 84 -8.78 -0.72 11.76
CA ILE A 84 -9.78 0.26 11.35
C ILE A 84 -11.19 -0.25 11.65
N VAL A 85 -11.51 -1.49 11.26
CA VAL A 85 -12.82 -2.11 11.51
C VAL A 85 -13.12 -2.20 13.00
N ALA A 86 -12.13 -2.60 13.82
CA ALA A 86 -12.30 -2.70 15.26
C ALA A 86 -12.60 -1.34 15.91
N VAL A 87 -11.85 -0.29 15.58
CA VAL A 87 -12.08 1.05 16.13
C VAL A 87 -13.41 1.65 15.66
N VAL A 88 -13.78 1.43 14.39
CA VAL A 88 -15.09 1.84 13.87
C VAL A 88 -16.23 1.10 14.57
N ALA A 89 -16.10 -0.20 14.83
CA ALA A 89 -17.10 -0.97 15.56
C ALA A 89 -17.29 -0.45 17.00
N VAL A 90 -16.20 -0.08 17.68
CA VAL A 90 -16.25 0.59 18.99
C VAL A 90 -16.98 1.92 18.90
N ALA A 91 -16.63 2.77 17.93
CA ALA A 91 -17.28 4.07 17.73
C ALA A 91 -18.80 3.93 17.48
N VAL A 92 -19.21 2.99 16.63
CA VAL A 92 -20.62 2.69 16.37
C VAL A 92 -21.32 2.17 17.63
N GLY A 93 -20.68 1.27 18.38
CA GLY A 93 -21.21 0.75 19.63
C GLY A 93 -21.47 1.85 20.67
N LEU A 94 -20.52 2.78 20.82
CA LEU A 94 -20.68 3.97 21.67
C LEU A 94 -21.88 4.80 21.24
N ARG A 95 -22.04 5.05 19.94
CA ARG A 95 -23.19 5.83 19.44
C ARG A 95 -24.54 5.14 19.69
N ILE A 96 -24.62 3.82 19.52
CA ILE A 96 -25.85 3.05 19.77
C ILE A 96 -26.20 3.05 21.27
N SER A 97 -25.20 3.09 22.16
CA SER A 97 -25.42 3.14 23.61
C SER A 97 -26.06 4.44 24.11
N GLY A 98 -26.15 5.47 23.26
CA GLY A 98 -26.78 6.76 23.58
C GLY A 98 -25.95 7.67 24.50
N GLY A 99 -24.79 7.20 24.98
CA GLY A 99 -23.86 8.01 25.76
C GLY A 99 -22.91 8.80 24.89
N VAL A 100 -22.61 10.05 25.28
CA VAL A 100 -21.46 10.77 24.72
C VAL A 100 -20.17 10.17 25.28
N PRO A 101 -19.19 9.81 24.43
CA PRO A 101 -17.96 9.21 24.91
C PRO A 101 -17.18 10.21 25.74
N HIS A 102 -16.72 9.77 26.92
CA HIS A 102 -15.81 10.55 27.75
C HIS A 102 -14.52 10.87 26.99
N TRP A 103 -13.90 12.02 27.24
CA TRP A 103 -12.72 12.51 26.50
C TRP A 103 -11.57 11.49 26.46
N SER A 104 -11.41 10.69 27.51
CA SER A 104 -10.38 9.63 27.59
C SER A 104 -10.61 8.52 26.57
N VAL A 105 -11.85 8.20 26.24
CA VAL A 105 -12.21 7.18 25.24
C VAL A 105 -11.87 7.70 23.84
N LEU A 106 -12.15 8.98 23.56
CA LEU A 106 -11.78 9.63 22.30
C LEU A 106 -10.26 9.69 22.13
N ALA A 107 -9.53 10.06 23.18
CA ALA A 107 -8.07 10.06 23.19
C ALA A 107 -7.52 8.64 22.95
N ALA A 108 -8.09 7.62 23.60
CA ALA A 108 -7.68 6.24 23.41
C ALA A 108 -7.93 5.75 21.97
N MET A 109 -9.07 6.11 21.36
CA MET A 109 -9.35 5.78 19.95
C MET A 109 -8.39 6.47 18.99
N ALA A 110 -8.08 7.75 19.21
CA ALA A 110 -7.11 8.50 18.41
C ALA A 110 -5.70 7.88 18.48
N VAL A 111 -5.25 7.49 19.68
CA VAL A 111 -3.98 6.79 19.86
C VAL A 111 -3.99 5.39 19.22
N ALA A 112 -5.07 4.64 19.38
CA ALA A 112 -5.17 3.27 18.87
C ALA A 112 -5.16 3.20 17.33
N ILE A 113 -5.78 4.17 16.66
CA ILE A 113 -5.86 4.22 15.20
C ILE A 113 -4.60 4.82 14.55
N ALA A 114 -3.75 5.52 15.31
CA ALA A 114 -2.58 6.20 14.76
C ALA A 114 -1.56 5.24 14.11
N PRO A 115 -1.06 4.15 14.75
CA PRO A 115 -0.08 3.27 14.12
C PRO A 115 -0.51 2.64 12.79
N PRO A 116 -1.73 2.06 12.64
CA PRO A 116 -2.13 1.47 11.36
C PRO A 116 -2.31 2.53 10.26
N LEU A 117 -2.84 3.71 10.59
CA LEU A 117 -3.00 4.79 9.60
C LEU A 117 -1.67 5.41 9.19
N VAL A 118 -0.76 5.64 10.13
CA VAL A 118 0.58 6.15 9.82
C VAL A 118 1.34 5.16 8.96
N TRP A 119 1.30 3.86 9.29
CA TRP A 119 1.94 2.85 8.45
C TRP A 119 1.36 2.80 7.04
N ALA A 120 0.02 2.80 6.92
CA ALA A 120 -0.66 2.74 5.63
C ALA A 120 -0.45 4.00 4.80
N GLY A 121 -0.54 5.17 5.43
CA GLY A 121 -0.33 6.46 4.78
C GLY A 121 1.11 6.63 4.32
N TYR A 122 2.10 6.26 5.13
CA TYR A 122 3.50 6.22 4.69
C TYR A 122 3.64 5.34 3.45
N LYS A 123 3.12 4.11 3.46
CA LYS A 123 3.21 3.21 2.31
C LYS A 123 2.50 3.71 1.04
N PHE A 124 1.46 4.52 1.20
CA PHE A 124 0.72 5.09 0.07
C PHE A 124 1.44 6.30 -0.55
N VAL A 125 2.06 7.13 0.28
CA VAL A 125 2.56 8.44 -0.13
C VAL A 125 4.08 8.48 -0.33
N GLN A 126 4.79 7.46 0.14
CA GLN A 126 6.23 7.32 -0.04
C GLN A 126 6.60 7.32 -1.53
N ASP A 127 7.64 8.07 -1.89
CA ASP A 127 8.24 8.00 -3.21
C ASP A 127 8.85 6.61 -3.46
N SER A 128 8.45 6.04 -4.59
CA SER A 128 8.87 4.72 -5.04
C SER A 128 10.27 4.69 -5.66
N GLU A 129 10.88 5.86 -5.90
CA GLU A 129 12.28 6.01 -6.32
C GLU A 129 13.25 5.94 -5.13
N LEU A 130 12.76 6.23 -3.91
CA LEU A 130 13.56 6.20 -2.68
C LEU A 130 13.48 4.84 -1.98
N ALA A 131 14.57 4.48 -1.30
CA ALA A 131 14.60 3.26 -0.50
C ALA A 131 13.61 3.37 0.69
N PRO A 132 12.71 2.40 0.86
CA PRO A 132 11.73 2.39 1.94
C PRO A 132 12.38 2.10 3.29
N TYR A 133 11.86 2.71 4.36
CA TYR A 133 12.14 2.24 5.70
C TYR A 133 11.54 0.85 5.92
N VAL A 134 12.29 -0.03 6.58
CA VAL A 134 11.89 -1.41 6.87
C VAL A 134 12.28 -1.82 8.28
N GLY A 135 11.74 -2.95 8.76
CA GLY A 135 12.13 -3.56 10.03
C GLY A 135 11.85 -2.68 11.25
N SER A 136 12.81 -2.65 12.18
CA SER A 136 12.69 -1.90 13.44
C SER A 136 12.67 -0.39 13.25
N GLU A 137 13.36 0.12 12.23
CA GLU A 137 13.39 1.56 11.94
C GLU A 137 12.00 2.07 11.55
N LEU A 138 11.35 1.38 10.60
CA LEU A 138 9.97 1.71 10.21
C LEU A 138 9.03 1.68 11.41
N ARG A 139 9.12 0.64 12.25
CA ARG A 139 8.27 0.51 13.44
C ARG A 139 8.46 1.70 14.39
N ASN A 140 9.70 2.08 14.68
CA ASN A 140 9.97 3.18 15.60
C ASN A 140 9.48 4.51 15.04
N ARG A 141 9.70 4.79 13.75
CA ARG A 141 9.21 6.02 13.08
C ARG A 141 7.68 6.09 13.06
N VAL A 142 7.01 4.98 12.77
CA VAL A 142 5.54 4.86 12.83
C VAL A 142 5.01 5.16 14.24
N LEU A 143 5.63 4.61 15.28
CA LEU A 143 5.20 4.86 16.65
C LEU A 143 5.43 6.32 17.08
N ILE A 144 6.60 6.88 16.75
CA ILE A 144 6.91 8.29 17.07
C ILE A 144 5.93 9.22 16.35
N CYS A 145 5.73 9.04 15.04
CA CYS A 145 4.81 9.84 14.26
C CYS A 145 3.36 9.69 14.77
N GLY A 146 2.94 8.46 15.10
CA GLY A 146 1.61 8.20 15.67
C GLY A 146 1.37 8.90 17.01
N VAL A 147 2.36 8.90 17.91
CA VAL A 147 2.27 9.64 19.19
C VAL A 147 2.19 11.15 18.94
N LEU A 148 2.99 11.69 18.02
CA LEU A 148 2.96 13.12 17.69
C LEU A 148 1.63 13.54 17.06
N PHE A 149 1.05 12.71 16.18
CA PHE A 149 -0.28 12.92 15.61
C PHE A 149 -1.38 12.87 16.68
N ALA A 150 -1.32 11.90 17.58
CA ALA A 150 -2.24 11.83 18.71
C ALA A 150 -2.10 13.05 19.64
N ALA A 151 -0.87 13.50 19.92
CA ALA A 151 -0.62 14.70 20.71
C ALA A 151 -1.17 15.96 20.01
N LEU A 152 -0.99 16.10 18.70
CA LEU A 152 -1.60 17.18 17.91
C LEU A 152 -3.13 17.13 18.01
N TRP A 153 -3.74 15.94 17.97
CA TRP A 153 -5.19 15.81 18.15
C TRP A 153 -5.65 16.23 19.55
N LEU A 154 -4.86 15.94 20.59
CA LEU A 154 -5.17 16.42 21.94
C LEU A 154 -5.16 17.95 22.03
N LEU A 155 -4.38 18.66 21.22
CA LEU A 155 -4.46 20.12 21.17
C LEU A 155 -5.87 20.62 20.85
N TYR A 156 -6.60 19.94 19.96
CA TYR A 156 -8.00 20.28 19.68
C TYR A 156 -8.90 20.10 20.92
N ALA A 157 -8.59 19.19 21.84
CA ALA A 157 -9.35 19.02 23.07
C ALA A 157 -9.09 20.13 24.12
N PHE A 158 -7.90 20.76 24.10
CA PHE A 158 -7.47 21.74 25.12
C PHE A 158 -7.45 23.20 24.66
N ILE A 159 -7.17 23.44 23.37
CA ILE A 159 -7.14 24.79 22.78
C ILE A 159 -8.46 25.55 22.95
N PRO A 160 -9.65 24.96 22.69
CA PRO A 160 -10.93 25.67 22.83
C PRO A 160 -11.12 26.29 24.22
N SER A 161 -10.85 25.50 25.26
CA SER A 161 -10.97 25.94 26.65
C SER A 161 -9.92 26.97 27.04
N TYR A 162 -8.68 26.86 26.52
CA TYR A 162 -7.59 27.73 26.94
C TYR A 162 -7.55 29.08 26.21
N LEU A 163 -7.82 29.09 24.90
CA LEU A 163 -7.71 30.28 24.06
C LEU A 163 -9.02 31.05 23.92
N PHE A 164 -10.16 30.37 24.01
CA PHE A 164 -11.48 30.94 23.72
C PHE A 164 -12.44 30.89 24.91
N ASP A 165 -11.98 30.41 26.08
CA ASP A 165 -12.76 30.31 27.32
C ASP A 165 -14.08 29.53 27.14
N LEU A 166 -14.06 28.52 26.27
CA LEU A 166 -15.21 27.66 25.97
C LEU A 166 -15.31 26.50 26.97
N GLU A 167 -16.52 26.21 27.46
CA GLU A 167 -16.76 25.08 28.37
C GLU A 167 -16.60 23.73 27.65
N SER A 168 -16.93 23.69 26.36
CA SER A 168 -16.82 22.49 25.53
C SER A 168 -16.30 22.78 24.12
N PRO A 169 -15.51 21.88 23.51
CA PRO A 169 -15.10 22.02 22.11
C PRO A 169 -16.29 22.12 21.13
N SER A 170 -17.48 21.64 21.52
CA SER A 170 -18.70 21.70 20.71
C SER A 170 -19.27 23.10 20.52
N GLU A 171 -18.98 24.05 21.42
CA GLU A 171 -19.42 25.44 21.30
C GLU A 171 -18.65 26.24 20.23
N MET A 172 -17.55 25.67 19.72
CA MET A 172 -16.73 26.35 18.74
C MET A 172 -17.46 26.49 17.40
N SER A 173 -17.34 27.69 16.79
CA SER A 173 -17.82 27.93 15.43
C SER A 173 -16.98 27.18 14.38
N PHE A 174 -17.61 26.84 13.25
CA PHE A 174 -16.92 26.16 12.14
C PHE A 174 -15.70 26.92 11.60
N LEU A 175 -15.67 28.25 11.72
CA LEU A 175 -14.53 29.06 11.27
C LEU A 175 -13.30 28.77 12.13
N TYR A 176 -13.43 28.83 13.46
CA TYR A 176 -12.31 28.53 14.37
C TYR A 176 -11.89 27.06 14.27
N PHE A 177 -12.85 26.15 14.13
CA PHE A 177 -12.56 24.74 13.88
C PHE A 177 -11.71 24.56 12.61
N GLY A 178 -12.08 25.21 11.51
CA GLY A 178 -11.32 25.19 10.25
C GLY A 178 -9.90 25.74 10.39
N ILE A 179 -9.71 26.84 11.14
CA ILE A 179 -8.39 27.42 11.41
C ILE A 179 -7.52 26.44 12.20
N ILE A 180 -8.04 25.88 13.31
CA ILE A 180 -7.30 24.95 14.16
C ILE A 180 -6.89 23.70 13.38
N ILE A 181 -7.83 23.11 12.63
CA ILE A 181 -7.54 21.94 11.79
C ILE A 181 -6.50 22.26 10.71
N SER A 182 -6.54 23.45 10.12
CA SER A 182 -5.54 23.88 9.14
C SER A 182 -4.15 23.99 9.76
N VAL A 183 -4.04 24.57 10.96
CA VAL A 183 -2.78 24.65 11.70
C VAL A 183 -2.28 23.25 12.07
N MET A 184 -3.16 22.39 12.58
CA MET A 184 -2.83 21.00 12.92
C MET A 184 -2.36 20.21 11.70
N LEU A 185 -2.98 20.42 10.52
CA LEU A 185 -2.56 19.81 9.26
C LEU A 185 -1.16 20.23 8.85
N VAL A 186 -0.86 21.53 8.91
CA VAL A 186 0.47 22.05 8.57
C VAL A 186 1.52 21.51 9.55
N MET A 187 1.24 21.54 10.85
CA MET A 187 2.12 20.97 11.88
C MET A 187 2.32 19.45 11.67
N GLY A 188 1.26 18.73 11.36
CA GLY A 188 1.30 17.29 11.06
C GLY A 188 2.09 16.99 9.79
N ALA A 189 2.04 17.87 8.78
CA ALA A 189 2.86 17.76 7.58
C ALA A 189 4.34 17.87 7.95
N PHE A 190 4.73 18.87 8.75
CA PHE A 190 6.11 19.00 9.23
C PHE A 190 6.57 17.81 10.08
N VAL A 191 5.70 17.25 10.93
CA VAL A 191 5.98 16.01 11.66
C VAL A 191 6.24 14.85 10.70
N SER A 192 5.43 14.71 9.64
CA SER A 192 5.61 13.67 8.63
C SER A 192 6.91 13.82 7.85
N VAL A 193 7.23 15.05 7.43
CA VAL A 193 8.49 15.40 6.76
C VAL A 193 9.67 15.04 7.67
N ALA A 194 9.62 15.42 8.95
CA ALA A 194 10.72 15.15 9.89
C ALA A 194 10.88 13.66 10.23
N THR A 195 9.78 12.90 10.30
CA THR A 195 9.80 11.48 10.69
C THR A 195 10.08 10.53 9.53
N PHE A 196 9.66 10.87 8.31
CA PHE A 196 9.71 9.98 7.15
C PHE A 196 10.41 10.57 5.93
N GLU A 197 10.99 11.77 6.04
CA GLU A 197 11.71 12.46 4.96
C GLU A 197 10.83 12.63 3.69
N LEU A 198 9.52 12.77 3.91
CA LEU A 198 8.57 13.00 2.83
C LEU A 198 8.69 14.43 2.31
N GLU A 199 8.32 14.65 1.05
CA GLU A 199 8.05 15.98 0.55
C GLU A 199 6.84 16.60 1.26
N PHE A 200 6.75 17.93 1.30
CA PHE A 200 5.67 18.61 2.03
C PHE A 200 4.25 18.22 1.56
N PRO A 201 3.92 18.14 0.25
CA PRO A 201 2.58 17.71 -0.19
C PRO A 201 2.27 16.27 0.26
N SER A 202 3.28 15.42 0.23
CA SER A 202 3.23 14.04 0.71
C SER A 202 3.00 13.98 2.22
N GLY A 203 3.73 14.79 3.00
CA GLY A 203 3.51 14.94 4.43
C GLY A 203 2.11 15.46 4.77
N LEU A 204 1.56 16.37 3.96
CA LEU A 204 0.20 16.89 4.13
C LEU A 204 -0.86 15.80 3.89
N ALA A 205 -0.72 15.01 2.83
CA ALA A 205 -1.62 13.88 2.55
C ALA A 205 -1.56 12.83 3.68
N HIS A 206 -0.35 12.57 4.20
CA HIS A 206 -0.12 11.65 5.30
C HIS A 206 -0.79 12.10 6.61
N ALA A 207 -0.59 13.36 7.01
CA ALA A 207 -1.25 13.94 8.17
C ALA A 207 -2.77 14.03 7.99
N GLY A 208 -3.22 14.41 6.80
CA GLY A 208 -4.64 14.50 6.46
C GLY A 208 -5.37 13.17 6.60
N LEU A 209 -4.77 12.07 6.17
CA LEU A 209 -5.36 10.74 6.35
C LEU A 209 -5.70 10.46 7.82
N TYR A 210 -4.77 10.77 8.73
CA TYR A 210 -4.97 10.57 10.17
C TYR A 210 -6.05 11.50 10.74
N PHE A 211 -5.98 12.81 10.47
CA PHE A 211 -6.94 13.77 11.03
C PHE A 211 -8.35 13.57 10.48
N ILE A 212 -8.50 13.28 9.19
CA ILE A 212 -9.80 12.97 8.58
C ILE A 212 -10.38 11.71 9.23
N ALA A 213 -9.60 10.64 9.37
CA ALA A 213 -10.08 9.41 10.01
C ALA A 213 -10.49 9.65 11.48
N THR A 214 -9.74 10.46 12.21
CA THR A 214 -10.04 10.79 13.62
C THR A 214 -11.30 11.64 13.75
N ILE A 215 -11.49 12.63 12.87
CA ILE A 215 -12.72 13.42 12.76
C ILE A 215 -13.92 12.51 12.45
N LEU A 216 -13.79 11.61 11.47
CA LEU A 216 -14.85 10.66 11.11
C LEU A 216 -15.19 9.75 12.29
N LEU A 217 -14.21 9.25 13.02
CA LEU A 217 -14.44 8.44 14.23
C LEU A 217 -15.18 9.23 15.32
N ALA A 218 -14.81 10.49 15.54
CA ALA A 218 -15.50 11.36 16.49
C ALA A 218 -16.98 11.56 16.08
N VAL A 219 -17.24 11.87 14.81
CA VAL A 219 -18.61 12.01 14.28
C VAL A 219 -19.40 10.71 14.37
N ILE A 220 -18.80 9.58 14.00
CA ILE A 220 -19.43 8.25 14.08
C ILE A 220 -19.74 7.86 15.53
N SER A 221 -18.90 8.24 16.49
CA SER A 221 -19.17 8.03 17.92
C SER A 221 -20.19 9.00 18.52
N GLY A 222 -20.64 9.99 17.76
CA GLY A 222 -21.68 10.94 18.14
C GLY A 222 -21.19 12.22 18.81
N VAL A 223 -19.90 12.52 18.70
CA VAL A 223 -19.32 13.77 19.20
C VAL A 223 -19.62 14.92 18.24
N THR A 224 -20.06 16.04 18.79
CA THR A 224 -20.18 17.32 18.09
C THR A 224 -18.85 18.06 18.13
N LEU A 225 -18.19 18.22 16.98
CA LEU A 225 -16.87 18.85 16.89
C LEU A 225 -16.92 20.39 16.77
N ALA A 226 -18.03 20.92 16.28
CA ALA A 226 -18.27 22.35 16.12
C ALA A 226 -19.78 22.54 15.92
N THR A 227 -20.28 23.74 16.21
CA THR A 227 -21.68 24.11 16.00
C THR A 227 -21.81 25.30 15.06
N ALA A 228 -22.97 25.40 14.40
CA ALA A 228 -23.30 26.49 13.48
C ALA A 228 -23.76 27.77 14.21
N ALA A 229 -23.74 27.79 15.55
CA ALA A 229 -24.22 28.92 16.32
C ALA A 229 -23.21 30.09 16.28
N PRO A 230 -23.69 31.35 16.20
CA PRO A 230 -22.85 32.54 16.09
C PRO A 230 -22.05 32.82 17.37
#